data_AF-A0A2A4UEP2-F1
#
_entry.id   AF-A0A2A4UEP2-F1
#
_cell.length_a   1.000
_cell.length_b   1.000
_cell.length_c   1.000
_cell.angle_alpha   90.00
_cell.angle_beta   90.00
_cell.angle_gamma   90.00
#
_symmetry.space_group_name_H-M   'P 1'
#
loop_
_entity.id
_entity.type
_entity.pdbx_description
1 polymer ?
#
loop_
_entity_poly.entity_id
_entity_poly.type
_entity_poly.pdbx_seq_one_letter_code
_entity_poly.pdbx_strand_id
1 'polypeptide(L)'
;MLSMLGLIGGLSLLIFLTIRGMNVMIAGPLSALFVAMMSGLALFPQLADPGQADYVASYMGGFSGFIFSWFPIFILGAIFGKVMEDCGAADSISHWIVGKLGLKHAVFAIVAACAVMTYGGVSLFVVAFSVYPMALSLFKQAN
;
A
#
# COMPACT_ATOMS: atom_id res chain seq x y z
N MET A 1 2.59 -10.08 28.50
CA MET A 1 3.77 -10.47 27.70
C MET A 1 3.42 -11.35 26.50
N LEU A 2 2.48 -12.31 26.63
CA LEU A 2 2.00 -13.10 25.48
C LEU A 2 1.42 -12.22 24.35
N SER A 3 0.70 -11.15 24.67
CA SER A 3 0.17 -10.20 23.68
C SER A 3 1.25 -9.53 22.82
N MET A 4 2.39 -9.16 23.42
CA MET A 4 3.50 -8.53 22.71
C MET A 4 4.22 -9.53 21.80
N LEU A 5 4.38 -10.78 22.25
CA LEU A 5 4.89 -11.87 21.42
C LEU A 5 3.93 -12.20 20.27
N GLY A 6 2.62 -12.21 20.54
CA GLY A 6 1.57 -12.38 19.54
C GLY A 6 1.60 -11.29 18.48
N LEU A 7 1.78 -10.02 18.87
CA LEU A 7 1.89 -8.89 17.95
C LEU A 7 3.14 -8.95 17.07
N ILE A 8 4.31 -9.23 17.66
CA ILE A 8 5.56 -9.42 16.90
C ILE A 8 5.45 -10.61 15.95
N GLY A 9 4.88 -11.73 16.42
CA GLY A 9 4.66 -12.93 15.63
C GLY A 9 3.67 -12.71 14.49
N GLY A 10 2.56 -12.00 14.75
CA GLY A 10 1.56 -11.64 13.75
C GLY A 10 2.11 -10.69 12.68
N LEU A 11 2.89 -9.68 13.08
CA LEU A 11 3.56 -8.78 12.13
C LEU A 11 4.58 -9.55 11.28
N SER A 12 5.36 -10.43 11.90
CA SER A 12 6.34 -11.27 11.20
C SER A 12 5.64 -12.22 10.21
N LEU A 13 4.51 -12.80 10.60
CA LEU A 13 3.66 -13.64 9.75
C LEU A 13 3.11 -12.82 8.58
N LEU A 14 2.59 -11.62 8.81
CA LEU A 14 2.10 -10.73 7.75
C LEU A 14 3.19 -10.45 6.73
N ILE A 15 4.37 -10.02 7.19
CA ILE A 15 5.54 -9.75 6.32
C ILE A 15 5.90 -10.99 5.51
N PHE A 16 6.00 -12.15 6.17
CA PHE A 16 6.34 -13.41 5.50
C PHE A 16 5.31 -13.80 4.42
N LEU A 17 4.01 -13.73 4.72
CA LEU A 17 2.96 -14.07 3.77
C LEU A 17 2.92 -13.08 2.59
N THR A 18 3.09 -11.78 2.84
CA THR A 18 3.15 -10.76 1.78
C THR A 18 4.37 -10.93 0.89
N ILE A 19 5.55 -11.25 1.44
CA ILE A 19 6.75 -11.56 0.65
C ILE A 19 6.54 -12.82 -0.21
N ARG A 20 5.75 -13.79 0.27
CA ARG A 20 5.39 -14.99 -0.49
C ARG A 20 4.34 -14.74 -1.58
N GLY A 21 3.95 -13.48 -1.81
CA GLY A 21 3.00 -13.09 -2.85
C GLY A 21 1.53 -13.31 -2.49
N MET A 22 1.21 -13.59 -1.21
CA MET A 22 -0.19 -13.64 -0.79
C MET A 22 -0.80 -12.24 -0.81
N ASN A 23 -2.03 -12.15 -1.30
CA ASN A 23 -2.77 -10.89 -1.32
C ASN A 23 -2.93 -10.35 0.12
N VAL A 24 -2.59 -9.08 0.32
CA VAL A 24 -2.68 -8.38 1.62
C VAL A 24 -4.10 -8.44 2.20
N MET A 25 -5.13 -8.47 1.35
CA MET A 25 -6.53 -8.64 1.80
C MET A 25 -6.79 -9.98 2.49
N ILE A 26 -6.00 -11.01 2.19
CA ILE A 26 -6.09 -12.34 2.82
C ILE A 26 -5.08 -12.45 3.96
N ALA A 27 -3.86 -11.95 3.76
CA ALA A 27 -2.80 -12.00 4.75
C ALA A 27 -3.11 -11.14 5.99
N GLY A 28 -3.77 -9.98 5.82
CA GLY A 28 -4.18 -9.09 6.89
C GLY A 28 -5.06 -9.76 7.93
N PRO A 29 -6.25 -10.28 7.55
CA PRO A 29 -7.12 -11.02 8.47
C PRO A 29 -6.42 -12.23 9.09
N LEU A 30 -5.65 -13.01 8.31
CA LEU A 30 -4.94 -14.18 8.85
C LEU A 30 -3.93 -13.80 9.94
N SER A 31 -3.16 -12.72 9.72
CA SER A 31 -2.20 -12.24 10.70
C SER A 31 -2.90 -11.68 11.95
N ALA A 32 -4.00 -10.93 11.79
CA ALA A 32 -4.77 -10.41 12.90
C ALA A 32 -5.46 -11.54 13.70
N LEU A 33 -5.90 -12.61 13.04
CA LEU A 33 -6.45 -13.80 13.67
C LEU A 33 -5.39 -14.53 14.50
N PHE A 34 -4.16 -14.64 13.98
CA PHE A 34 -3.03 -15.18 14.73
C PHE A 34 -2.76 -14.36 16.01
N VAL A 35 -2.76 -13.03 15.90
CA VAL A 35 -2.59 -12.12 17.06
C VAL A 35 -3.73 -12.32 18.07
N ALA A 36 -4.98 -12.41 17.60
CA ALA A 36 -6.15 -12.61 18.45
C ALA A 36 -6.05 -13.93 19.23
N MET A 37 -5.66 -15.03 18.58
CA MET A 37 -5.48 -16.33 19.23
C MET A 37 -4.35 -16.29 20.28
N MET A 38 -3.21 -15.68 19.97
CA MET A 38 -2.11 -15.56 20.95
C MET A 38 -2.41 -14.61 22.11
N SER A 39 -3.33 -13.66 21.91
CA SER A 39 -3.73 -12.68 22.93
C SER A 39 -4.93 -13.13 23.76
N GLY A 40 -5.53 -14.29 23.46
CA GLY A 40 -6.72 -14.79 24.15
C GLY A 40 -8.00 -14.00 23.84
N LEU A 41 -8.04 -13.34 22.68
CA LEU A 41 -9.14 -12.46 22.28
C LEU A 41 -10.28 -13.28 21.67
N ALA A 42 -11.53 -12.94 22.00
CA ALA A 42 -12.69 -13.63 21.44
C ALA A 42 -12.75 -13.45 19.91
N LEU A 43 -12.98 -14.53 19.17
CA LEU A 43 -12.98 -14.48 17.70
C LEU A 43 -14.22 -13.78 17.14
N PHE A 44 -15.36 -13.93 17.81
CA PHE A 44 -16.64 -13.41 17.35
C PHE A 44 -17.27 -12.54 18.44
N PRO A 45 -18.04 -11.49 18.07
CA PRO A 45 -18.72 -10.62 19.01
C PRO A 45 -19.63 -11.37 19.99
N GLN A 46 -20.23 -12.48 19.53
CA GLN A 46 -21.14 -13.31 20.33
C GLN A 46 -20.44 -14.14 21.41
N LEU A 47 -19.11 -14.31 21.30
CA LEU A 47 -18.30 -15.07 22.25
C LEU A 47 -17.53 -14.15 23.20
N ALA A 48 -17.64 -12.84 23.04
CA ALA A 48 -16.99 -11.84 23.88
C ALA A 48 -17.89 -11.45 25.05
N ASP A 49 -17.30 -11.28 26.24
CA ASP A 49 -18.00 -10.66 27.37
C ASP A 49 -18.39 -9.22 27.02
N PRO A 50 -19.54 -8.72 27.54
CA PRO A 50 -19.99 -7.35 27.26
C PRO A 50 -18.91 -6.31 27.58
N GLY A 51 -18.48 -5.55 26.57
CA GLY A 51 -17.46 -4.50 26.70
C GLY A 51 -16.02 -4.95 26.45
N GLN A 52 -15.77 -6.23 26.14
CA GLN A 52 -14.46 -6.70 25.69
C GLN A 52 -14.29 -6.60 24.17
N ALA A 53 -13.06 -6.40 23.73
CA ALA A 53 -12.73 -6.36 22.31
C ALA A 53 -12.78 -7.78 21.70
N ASP A 54 -13.43 -7.91 20.55
CA ASP A 54 -13.40 -9.12 19.73
C ASP A 54 -12.62 -8.92 18.43
N TYR A 55 -12.16 -10.01 17.82
CA TYR A 55 -11.34 -9.99 16.62
C TYR A 55 -12.07 -9.34 15.44
N VAL A 56 -13.32 -9.72 15.18
CA VAL A 56 -14.07 -9.24 14.01
C VAL A 56 -14.33 -7.75 14.13
N ALA A 57 -14.86 -7.27 15.25
CA ALA A 57 -15.16 -5.86 15.45
C ALA A 57 -13.89 -5.01 15.48
N SER A 58 -12.81 -5.48 16.11
CA SER A 58 -11.54 -4.74 16.14
C SER A 58 -10.89 -4.64 14.76
N TYR A 59 -10.83 -5.76 14.03
CA TYR A 59 -10.25 -5.80 12.69
C TYR A 59 -11.10 -4.99 11.70
N MET A 60 -12.42 -5.19 11.70
CA MET A 60 -13.34 -4.44 10.82
C MET A 60 -13.42 -2.96 11.19
N GLY A 61 -13.37 -2.60 12.47
CA GLY A 61 -13.31 -1.21 12.91
C GLY A 61 -12.04 -0.51 12.40
N GLY A 62 -10.88 -1.14 12.57
CA GLY A 62 -9.61 -0.62 12.05
C GLY A 62 -9.59 -0.54 10.52
N PHE A 63 -10.04 -1.59 9.84
CA PHE A 63 -10.06 -1.66 8.39
C PHE A 63 -11.03 -0.64 7.76
N SER A 64 -12.27 -0.57 8.25
CA SER A 64 -13.27 0.36 7.75
C SER A 64 -12.89 1.81 8.07
N GLY A 65 -12.34 2.07 9.26
CA GLY A 65 -11.80 3.39 9.62
C GLY A 65 -10.67 3.82 8.70
N PHE A 66 -9.73 2.92 8.39
CA PHE A 66 -8.68 3.18 7.42
C PHE A 66 -9.25 3.52 6.04
N ILE A 67 -10.17 2.69 5.51
CA ILE A 67 -10.80 3.00 4.22
C ILE A 67 -11.48 4.37 4.31
N PHE A 68 -12.32 4.61 5.31
CA PHE A 68 -13.07 5.86 5.44
C PHE A 68 -12.16 7.09 5.45
N SER A 69 -11.06 7.06 6.22
CA SER A 69 -10.12 8.17 6.30
C SER A 69 -9.29 8.38 5.03
N TRP A 70 -8.88 7.29 4.37
CA TRP A 70 -7.92 7.36 3.25
C TRP A 70 -8.57 7.32 1.87
N PHE A 71 -9.83 6.92 1.77
CA PHE A 71 -10.55 6.78 0.51
C PHE A 71 -10.57 8.04 -0.35
N PRO A 72 -10.81 9.26 0.18
CA PRO A 72 -10.77 10.47 -0.64
C PRO A 72 -9.39 10.68 -1.29
N ILE A 73 -8.31 10.42 -0.54
CA ILE A 73 -6.93 10.54 -1.02
C ILE A 73 -6.65 9.49 -2.09
N PHE A 74 -7.10 8.24 -1.89
CA PHE A 74 -6.93 7.17 -2.87
C PHE A 74 -7.69 7.44 -4.17
N ILE A 75 -8.94 7.91 -4.11
CA ILE A 75 -9.70 8.29 -5.31
C ILE A 75 -9.04 9.44 -6.04
N LEU A 76 -8.71 10.52 -5.33
CA LEU A 76 -8.05 11.68 -5.95
C LEU A 76 -6.70 11.30 -6.56
N GLY A 77 -5.94 10.43 -5.88
CA GLY A 77 -4.68 9.93 -6.39
C GLY A 77 -4.83 9.05 -7.62
N ALA A 78 -5.85 8.18 -7.66
CA ALA A 78 -6.17 7.38 -8.83
C ALA A 78 -6.61 8.24 -10.02
N ILE A 79 -7.45 9.26 -9.78
CA ILE A 79 -7.86 10.23 -10.82
C ILE A 79 -6.64 10.99 -11.34
N PHE A 80 -5.80 11.51 -10.45
CA PHE A 80 -4.59 12.25 -10.83
C PHE A 80 -3.63 11.38 -11.67
N GLY A 81 -3.39 10.14 -11.24
CA GLY A 81 -2.61 9.18 -12.01
C GLY A 81 -3.20 8.93 -13.39
N LYS A 82 -4.53 8.78 -13.49
CA LYS A 82 -5.21 8.58 -14.77
C LYS A 82 -5.15 9.80 -15.69
N VAL A 83 -5.36 11.00 -15.15
CA VAL A 83 -5.23 12.25 -15.90
C VAL A 83 -3.80 12.42 -16.43
N MET A 84 -2.78 12.07 -15.65
CA MET A 84 -1.39 12.14 -16.10
C MET A 84 -1.05 11.13 -17.22
N GLU A 85 -1.68 9.96 -17.20
CA GLU A 85 -1.62 8.99 -18.29
C GLU A 85 -2.31 9.54 -19.54
N ASP A 86 -3.56 10.01 -19.40
CA ASP A 86 -4.39 10.44 -20.52
C ASP A 86 -3.90 11.73 -21.19
N CYS A 87 -3.28 12.65 -20.45
CA CYS A 87 -2.70 13.87 -21.01
C CYS A 87 -1.29 13.70 -21.59
N GLY A 88 -0.70 12.51 -21.48
CA GLY A 88 0.67 12.23 -21.95
C GLY A 88 1.77 12.90 -21.15
N ALA A 89 1.46 13.51 -19.99
CA ALA A 89 2.47 14.10 -19.12
C ALA A 89 3.46 13.04 -18.62
N ALA A 90 2.97 11.84 -18.28
CA ALA A 90 3.81 10.71 -17.89
C ALA A 90 4.80 10.30 -19.00
N ASP A 91 4.37 10.33 -20.27
CA ASP A 91 5.22 10.01 -21.42
C ASP A 91 6.26 11.10 -21.71
N SER A 92 5.88 12.36 -21.59
CA SER A 92 6.80 13.51 -21.75
C SER A 92 7.92 13.49 -20.69
N ILE A 93 7.56 13.25 -19.43
CA ILE A 93 8.52 13.11 -18.32
C ILE A 93 9.46 11.92 -18.58
N SER A 94 8.90 10.79 -19.00
CA SER A 94 9.66 9.58 -19.32
C SER A 94 10.64 9.79 -20.48
N HIS A 95 10.22 10.42 -21.57
CA HIS A 95 11.09 10.75 -22.70
C HIS A 95 12.20 11.73 -22.33
N TRP A 96 11.90 12.77 -21.55
CA TRP A 96 12.91 13.71 -21.07
C TRP A 96 13.97 13.02 -20.21
N ILE A 97 13.52 12.13 -19.32
CA ILE A 97 14.36 11.29 -18.49
C ILE A 97 15.26 10.38 -19.35
N VAL A 98 14.68 9.63 -20.29
CA VAL A 98 15.42 8.69 -21.15
C VAL A 98 16.43 9.44 -22.01
N GLY A 99 16.05 10.59 -22.55
CA GLY A 99 16.94 11.43 -23.36
C GLY A 99 18.13 12.00 -22.58
N LYS A 100 17.98 12.26 -21.28
CA LYS A 100 19.05 12.80 -20.42
C LYS A 100 19.93 11.73 -19.76
N LEU A 101 19.33 10.65 -19.27
CA LEU A 101 19.98 9.64 -18.41
C LEU A 101 20.25 8.31 -19.13
N GLY A 102 19.63 8.09 -20.29
CA GLY A 102 19.68 6.84 -21.04
C GLY A 102 18.82 5.73 -20.42
N LEU A 103 18.38 4.79 -21.26
CA LEU A 103 17.55 3.63 -20.87
C LEU A 103 18.19 2.79 -19.74
N LYS A 104 19.52 2.81 -19.65
CA LYS A 104 20.31 2.08 -18.64
C LYS A 104 20.03 2.53 -17.20
N HIS A 105 19.48 3.73 -17.00
CA HIS A 105 19.17 4.31 -15.68
C HIS A 105 17.67 4.53 -15.45
N ALA A 106 16.79 3.86 -16.20
CA ALA A 106 15.34 4.00 -16.10
C ALA A 106 14.82 3.90 -14.64
N VAL A 107 15.31 2.92 -13.88
CA VAL A 107 14.95 2.72 -12.46
C VAL A 107 15.34 3.93 -11.60
N PHE A 108 16.56 4.46 -11.77
CA PHE A 108 17.03 5.61 -11.01
C PHE A 108 16.19 6.86 -11.29
N ALA A 109 15.76 7.02 -12.54
CA ALA A 109 14.98 8.16 -12.93
C ALA A 109 13.53 8.09 -12.45
N ILE A 110 12.93 6.89 -12.39
CA ILE A 110 11.64 6.66 -11.71
C ILE A 110 11.76 7.08 -10.23
N VAL A 111 12.81 6.62 -9.54
CA VAL A 111 13.05 6.98 -8.13
C VAL A 111 13.24 8.49 -7.96
N ALA A 112 13.98 9.14 -8.85
CA ALA A 112 14.17 10.60 -8.83
C ALA A 112 12.86 11.36 -9.09
N ALA A 113 12.04 10.91 -10.04
CA ALA A 113 10.72 11.49 -10.31
C ALA A 113 9.78 11.34 -9.11
N CYS A 114 9.75 10.16 -8.47
CA CYS A 114 9.05 9.94 -7.20
C CYS A 114 9.51 10.96 -6.15
N ALA A 115 10.82 11.11 -5.96
CA ALA A 115 11.39 12.01 -4.96
C ALA A 115 10.99 13.47 -5.22
N VAL A 116 11.03 13.94 -6.48
CA VAL A 116 10.59 15.29 -6.86
C VAL A 116 9.10 15.50 -6.60
N MET A 117 8.25 14.54 -6.97
CA MET A 117 6.81 14.63 -6.72
C MET A 117 6.48 14.62 -5.23
N THR A 118 7.12 13.75 -4.45
CA THR A 118 6.96 13.72 -2.99
C THR A 118 7.47 15.00 -2.34
N TYR A 119 8.60 15.54 -2.82
CA TYR A 119 9.12 16.83 -2.34
C TYR A 119 8.20 18.00 -2.71
N GLY A 120 7.53 17.93 -3.87
CA GLY A 120 6.52 18.89 -4.33
C GLY A 120 5.20 18.85 -3.54
N GLY A 121 5.11 18.05 -2.47
CA GLY A 121 3.95 17.97 -1.59
C GLY A 121 2.93 16.90 -1.98
N VAL A 122 3.22 16.07 -3.00
CA VAL A 122 2.36 14.93 -3.35
C VAL A 122 2.55 13.82 -2.32
N SER A 123 1.46 13.42 -1.66
CA SER A 123 1.48 12.31 -0.70
C SER A 123 2.05 11.05 -1.32
N LEU A 124 2.92 10.34 -0.58
CA LEU A 124 3.54 9.09 -1.02
C LEU A 124 2.51 8.03 -1.45
N PHE A 125 1.32 8.07 -0.84
CA PHE A 125 0.17 7.23 -1.19
C PHE A 125 -0.42 7.56 -2.58
N VAL A 126 -0.35 8.83 -3.00
CA VAL A 126 -0.82 9.30 -4.31
C VAL A 126 0.24 9.12 -5.39
N VAL A 127 1.52 9.29 -5.02
CA VAL A 127 2.66 9.13 -5.92
C VAL A 127 2.68 7.74 -6.56
N ALA A 128 2.30 6.68 -5.84
CA ALA A 128 2.24 5.33 -6.42
C ALA A 128 1.31 5.24 -7.65
N PHE A 129 0.14 5.88 -7.63
CA PHE A 129 -0.80 5.92 -8.75
C PHE A 129 -0.28 6.72 -9.95
N SER A 130 0.53 7.74 -9.65
CA SER A 130 1.13 8.65 -10.62
C SER A 130 2.34 8.06 -11.34
N VAL A 131 3.12 7.29 -10.59
CA VAL A 131 4.38 6.71 -11.04
C VAL A 131 4.14 5.46 -11.87
N TYR A 132 3.07 4.71 -11.61
CA TYR A 132 2.74 3.51 -12.38
C TYR A 132 2.71 3.72 -13.91
N PRO A 133 1.95 4.69 -14.47
CA PRO A 133 1.94 4.92 -15.92
C PRO A 133 3.30 5.38 -16.46
N MET A 134 4.04 6.19 -15.69
CA MET A 134 5.38 6.64 -16.03
C MET A 134 6.39 5.49 -16.09
N ALA A 135 6.35 4.60 -15.09
CA ALA A 135 7.18 3.40 -15.06
C ALA A 135 6.83 2.47 -16.21
N LEU A 136 5.53 2.27 -16.48
CA LEU A 136 5.05 1.44 -17.59
C LEU A 136 5.56 1.96 -18.94
N SER A 137 5.49 3.26 -19.21
CA SER A 137 5.97 3.84 -20.46
C SER A 137 7.49 3.79 -20.59
N LEU A 138 8.24 4.05 -19.51
CA LEU A 138 9.69 3.88 -19.46
C LEU A 138 10.13 2.44 -19.76
N PHE A 139 9.50 1.45 -19.13
CA PHE A 139 9.84 0.04 -19.37
C PHE A 139 9.43 -0.43 -20.76
N LYS A 140 8.33 0.08 -21.32
CA LYS A 140 7.94 -0.18 -22.72
C LYS A 140 8.94 0.39 -23.73
N GLN A 141 9.61 1.50 -23.43
CA GLN A 141 10.63 2.08 -24.31
C GLN A 141 12.01 1.42 -24.16
N ALA A 142 12.26 0.78 -23.01
CA ALA A 142 13.51 0.10 -22.71
C ALA A 142 13.63 -1.31 -23.30
N ASN A 143 12.52 -1.87 -23.82
CA ASN A 143 12.40 -3.23 -24.33
C ASN A 143 11.85 -3.22 -25.75
#